data_AF-A0A9W8UWB4-F1
#
_entry.id   AF-A0A9W8UWB4-F1
#
_cell.length_a   1.000
_cell.length_b   1.000
_cell.length_c   1.000
_cell.angle_alpha   90.00
_cell.angle_beta   90.00
_cell.angle_gamma   90.00
#
_symmetry.space_group_name_H-M   'P 1'
#
loop_
_entity.id
_entity.type
_entity.pdbx_description
1 polymer ?
#
loop_
_entity_poly.entity_id
_entity_poly.type
_entity_poly.pdbx_seq_one_letter_code
_entity_poly.pdbx_strand_id
1 'polypeptide(L)'
;MPSKSFLALNLLPLFDNEDVTFNFPCKIPAGEKLNMLSVRRGERLIAFKDELLRDPESRGPYQWLLISLYVISAAAVLADGKFEQDPSFKLRTSYTGLSGLDQYLTFLAVIFMPGLRGWNPSFRMFQVYFLGLIAQPICIWTVESFRKRNALTLLSVPALWFILFQSTGIGFFMPLYYAAYTNISDTEPYWWPLRRAVKPLMGYLTAVPIQYAKVLLSASLIGYFLPTVLMFIPWSDSEAAQIWRTFWQPSPVYVPLLTMVFGALYRWYRPLSAKEKRSPCAKDEPADLALLNQLYIVIGVLGVLVHWYVLLSLVNHDTLSFTRVSLPNYSMSPMPLDQAFLGIFSVGFRGFFSASYVWCVCTTWDLRRVGRAEVDLAKASLVILVAHLALGPGAAMSAVWYWREDKMAVCFFPAARKEHKE
;
A
#
# COMPACT_ATOMS: atom_id res chain seq x y z
N MET A 1 -28.01 19.45 2.32
CA MET A 1 -28.70 18.21 1.84
C MET A 1 -28.65 17.91 0.33
N PRO A 2 -28.17 18.77 -0.61
CA PRO A 2 -28.12 18.44 -2.04
C PRO A 2 -27.21 17.25 -2.42
N SER A 3 -26.09 17.04 -1.71
CA SER A 3 -25.10 16.02 -2.11
C SER A 3 -25.56 14.58 -1.91
N LYS A 4 -26.40 14.30 -0.90
CA LYS A 4 -26.90 12.95 -0.63
C LYS A 4 -27.92 12.50 -1.69
N SER A 5 -28.78 13.41 -2.15
CA SER A 5 -29.75 13.13 -3.21
C SER A 5 -29.06 12.89 -4.55
N PHE A 6 -28.04 13.71 -4.88
CA PHE A 6 -27.23 13.48 -6.07
C PHE A 6 -26.51 12.13 -6.05
N LEU A 7 -25.87 11.79 -4.92
CA LEU A 7 -25.19 10.50 -4.74
C LEU A 7 -26.18 9.33 -4.87
N ALA A 8 -27.36 9.44 -4.24
CA ALA A 8 -28.38 8.40 -4.26
C ALA A 8 -29.00 8.16 -5.65
N LEU A 9 -29.23 9.23 -6.41
CA LEU A 9 -29.95 9.13 -7.69
C LEU A 9 -29.03 8.93 -8.89
N ASN A 10 -27.78 9.42 -8.85
CA ASN A 10 -26.89 9.42 -10.02
C ASN A 10 -25.70 8.48 -9.88
N LEU A 11 -25.19 8.26 -8.65
CA LEU A 11 -23.99 7.45 -8.43
C LEU A 11 -24.34 6.05 -7.93
N LEU A 12 -25.27 5.93 -6.99
CA LEU A 12 -25.71 4.64 -6.44
C LEU A 12 -26.18 3.62 -7.48
N PRO A 13 -26.96 4.00 -8.52
CA PRO A 13 -27.37 3.06 -9.57
C PRO A 13 -26.22 2.54 -10.47
N LEU A 14 -25.06 3.20 -10.44
CA LEU A 14 -23.86 2.77 -11.20
C LEU A 14 -23.07 1.67 -10.47
N PHE A 15 -23.43 1.37 -9.23
CA PHE A 15 -22.75 0.39 -8.40
C PHE A 15 -23.54 -0.91 -8.29
N ASP A 16 -22.82 -2.01 -8.09
CA ASP A 16 -23.43 -3.31 -7.91
C ASP A 16 -24.31 -3.33 -6.65
N ASN A 17 -25.53 -3.85 -6.77
CA ASN A 17 -26.48 -3.90 -5.66
C ASN A 17 -25.91 -4.66 -4.46
N GLU A 18 -25.13 -5.73 -4.66
CA GLU A 18 -24.51 -6.45 -3.55
C GLU A 18 -23.43 -5.61 -2.85
N ASP A 19 -22.68 -4.78 -3.57
CA ASP A 19 -21.67 -3.90 -2.96
C ASP A 19 -22.34 -2.83 -2.10
N VAL A 20 -23.44 -2.25 -2.60
CA VAL A 20 -24.25 -1.29 -1.85
C VAL A 20 -24.83 -1.96 -0.61
N THR A 21 -25.49 -3.11 -0.77
CA THR A 21 -26.07 -3.87 0.34
C THR A 21 -25.02 -4.45 1.29
N PHE A 22 -23.78 -4.70 0.85
CA PHE A 22 -22.70 -5.16 1.73
C PHE A 22 -22.09 -4.02 2.55
N ASN A 23 -22.02 -2.81 1.97
CA ASN A 23 -21.45 -1.63 2.63
C ASN A 23 -22.44 -0.91 3.54
N PHE A 24 -23.74 -0.96 3.26
CA PHE A 24 -24.77 -0.32 4.10
C PHE A 24 -24.80 -0.87 5.56
N PRO A 25 -24.71 -2.20 5.79
CA PRO A 25 -24.67 -2.80 7.11
C PRO A 25 -23.37 -2.56 7.87
N CYS A 26 -22.33 -1.97 7.25
CA CYS A 26 -21.06 -1.67 7.94
C CYS A 26 -21.22 -0.73 9.14
N LYS A 27 -22.35 0.00 9.23
CA LYS A 27 -22.68 0.88 10.35
C LYS A 27 -23.43 0.16 11.48
N ILE A 28 -23.79 -1.09 11.28
CA ILE A 28 -24.48 -1.91 12.27
C ILE A 28 -23.39 -2.72 13.01
N PRO A 29 -23.35 -2.66 14.35
CA PRO A 29 -22.48 -3.53 15.14
C PRO A 29 -22.67 -4.99 14.73
N ALA A 30 -21.56 -5.69 14.50
CA ALA A 30 -21.59 -7.09 14.08
C ALA A 30 -21.31 -7.99 15.31
N GLY A 31 -21.93 -9.18 15.37
CA GLY A 31 -21.64 -10.11 16.46
C GLY A 31 -22.23 -9.70 17.82
N GLU A 32 -23.40 -9.05 17.82
CA GLU A 32 -24.16 -8.81 19.05
C GLU A 32 -24.99 -10.05 19.42
N LYS A 33 -25.08 -10.36 20.72
CA LYS A 33 -25.98 -11.39 21.26
C LYS A 33 -26.79 -10.82 22.42
N LEU A 34 -27.95 -11.43 22.67
CA LEU A 34 -28.72 -11.13 23.87
C LEU A 34 -28.01 -11.77 25.07
N ASN A 35 -27.68 -10.96 26.09
CA ASN A 35 -26.93 -11.42 27.27
C ASN A 35 -27.60 -12.59 28.01
N MET A 36 -28.93 -12.69 27.91
CA MET A 36 -29.72 -13.77 28.50
C MET A 36 -29.62 -15.12 27.76
N LEU A 37 -29.09 -15.13 26.54
CA LEU A 37 -28.98 -16.35 25.73
C LEU A 37 -27.52 -16.80 25.69
N SER A 38 -27.27 -17.98 26.27
CA SER A 38 -25.98 -18.65 26.11
C SER A 38 -25.85 -19.14 24.66
N VAL A 39 -24.87 -18.60 23.94
CA VAL A 39 -24.56 -19.03 22.58
C VAL A 39 -23.35 -19.94 22.63
N ARG A 40 -23.45 -21.12 22.00
CA ARG A 40 -22.35 -22.07 21.92
C ARG A 40 -21.14 -21.42 21.22
N ARG A 41 -19.98 -21.45 21.85
CA ARG A 41 -18.71 -21.03 21.23
C ARG A 41 -18.33 -21.96 20.09
N GLY A 42 -17.80 -21.38 19.01
CA GLY A 42 -17.34 -22.13 17.84
C GLY A 42 -16.71 -21.23 16.79
N GLU A 43 -16.31 -21.81 15.67
CA GLU A 43 -15.73 -21.06 14.55
C GLU A 43 -16.80 -20.17 13.90
N ARG A 44 -16.52 -18.86 13.78
CA ARG A 44 -17.40 -17.88 13.16
C ARG A 44 -16.62 -16.89 12.30
N LEU A 45 -17.19 -16.57 11.13
CA LEU A 45 -16.67 -15.50 10.27
C LEU A 45 -16.91 -14.10 10.86
N ILE A 46 -17.88 -13.99 11.76
CA ILE A 46 -18.19 -12.81 12.58
C ILE A 46 -18.34 -13.35 14.01
N ALA A 47 -17.32 -13.13 14.83
CA ALA A 47 -17.32 -13.57 16.22
C ALA A 47 -18.26 -12.71 17.06
N PHE A 48 -18.82 -13.26 18.13
CA PHE A 48 -19.46 -12.45 19.16
C PHE A 48 -18.41 -11.68 19.96
N LYS A 49 -18.78 -10.56 20.57
CA LYS A 49 -17.84 -9.73 21.34
C LYS A 49 -17.16 -10.47 22.49
N ASP A 50 -17.89 -11.35 23.17
CA ASP A 50 -17.37 -12.21 24.25
C ASP A 50 -16.53 -13.40 23.76
N GLU A 51 -16.49 -13.64 22.45
CA GLU A 51 -15.61 -14.60 21.80
C GLU A 51 -14.29 -13.95 21.34
N LEU A 52 -14.10 -12.64 21.53
CA LEU A 52 -12.86 -11.94 21.19
C LEU A 52 -11.92 -11.86 22.40
N LEU A 53 -10.65 -11.54 22.14
CA LEU A 53 -9.66 -11.36 23.21
C LEU A 53 -9.95 -10.11 24.07
N ARG A 54 -10.70 -9.15 23.53
CA ARG A 54 -11.24 -7.97 24.21
C ARG A 54 -12.42 -7.39 23.44
N ASP A 55 -13.15 -6.50 24.08
CA ASP A 55 -14.25 -5.78 23.45
C ASP A 55 -13.72 -4.84 22.37
N PRO A 56 -14.29 -4.84 21.14
CA PRO A 56 -13.89 -3.94 20.08
C PRO A 56 -14.16 -2.48 20.42
N GLU A 57 -13.14 -1.64 20.26
CA GLU A 57 -13.24 -0.20 20.49
C GLU A 57 -12.97 0.58 19.20
N SER A 58 -13.70 1.67 18.98
CA SER A 58 -13.32 2.68 17.96
C SER A 58 -12.05 3.40 18.41
N ARG A 59 -11.27 3.94 17.45
CA ARG A 59 -10.11 4.77 17.80
C ARG A 59 -10.50 6.09 18.48
N GLY A 60 -11.75 6.52 18.39
CA GLY A 60 -12.24 7.74 19.03
C GLY A 60 -11.40 8.98 18.64
N PRO A 61 -10.99 9.85 19.58
CA PRO A 61 -10.23 11.06 19.27
C PRO A 61 -8.84 10.77 18.68
N TYR A 62 -8.24 9.62 18.99
CA TYR A 62 -6.93 9.24 18.46
C TYR A 62 -6.94 9.04 16.94
N GLN A 63 -8.11 8.77 16.33
CA GLN A 63 -8.25 8.75 14.87
C GLN A 63 -7.86 10.10 14.26
N TRP A 64 -8.35 11.19 14.84
CA TRP A 64 -8.08 12.53 14.33
C TRP A 64 -6.63 12.93 14.59
N LEU A 65 -6.04 12.48 15.70
CA LEU A 65 -4.60 12.66 15.95
C LEU A 65 -3.76 11.98 14.86
N LEU A 66 -4.08 10.73 14.50
CA LEU A 66 -3.39 10.00 13.43
C LEU A 66 -3.58 10.65 12.06
N ILE A 67 -4.81 11.02 11.71
CA ILE A 67 -5.10 11.73 10.45
C ILE A 67 -4.32 13.05 10.41
N SER A 68 -4.30 13.80 11.51
CA SER A 68 -3.56 15.06 11.61
C SER A 68 -2.06 14.82 11.46
N LEU A 69 -1.51 13.78 12.08
CA LEU A 69 -0.10 13.43 11.95
C LEU A 69 0.28 13.07 10.50
N TYR A 70 -0.58 12.37 9.77
CA TYR A 70 -0.36 12.10 8.34
C TYR A 70 -0.47 13.35 7.49
N VAL A 71 -1.49 14.19 7.72
CA VAL A 71 -1.68 15.44 6.98
C VAL A 71 -0.54 16.43 7.26
N ILE A 72 -0.07 16.52 8.50
CA ILE A 72 1.09 17.33 8.89
C ILE A 72 2.36 16.77 8.23
N SER A 73 2.55 15.45 8.20
CA SER A 73 3.69 14.85 7.49
C SER A 73 3.67 15.18 5.99
N ALA A 74 2.50 15.16 5.35
CA ALA A 74 2.34 15.60 3.97
C ALA A 74 2.62 17.11 3.82
N ALA A 75 2.12 17.95 4.72
CA ALA A 75 2.36 19.40 4.70
C ALA A 75 3.84 19.77 4.92
N ALA A 76 4.55 19.04 5.78
CA ALA A 76 5.98 19.23 6.03
C ALA A 76 6.81 18.98 4.76
N VAL A 77 6.44 17.97 3.96
CA VAL A 77 7.08 17.71 2.65
C VAL A 77 6.91 18.90 1.68
N LEU A 78 5.77 19.61 1.73
CA LEU A 78 5.54 20.81 0.91
C LEU A 78 6.29 22.05 1.40
N ALA A 79 6.48 22.19 2.72
CA ALA A 79 7.20 23.32 3.31
C ALA A 79 8.71 23.27 3.01
N ASP A 80 9.28 22.07 2.89
CA ASP A 80 10.71 21.84 2.69
C ASP A 80 11.14 21.80 1.19
N GLY A 81 10.19 21.93 0.25
CA GLY A 81 10.43 21.75 -1.19
C GLY A 81 10.38 23.03 -2.05
N LYS A 82 11.33 23.97 -1.89
CA LYS A 82 11.46 25.17 -2.76
C LYS A 82 12.74 25.13 -3.60
N PHE A 83 12.67 25.51 -4.89
CA PHE A 83 13.82 25.59 -5.82
C PHE A 83 13.71 26.71 -6.85
N GLU A 84 14.87 27.21 -7.29
CA GLU A 84 15.09 28.06 -8.48
C GLU A 84 15.54 27.21 -9.69
N GLN A 85 15.23 27.65 -10.91
CA GLN A 85 15.50 26.93 -12.16
C GLN A 85 16.94 27.15 -12.68
N ASP A 86 17.62 26.07 -13.12
CA ASP A 86 18.89 26.13 -13.88
C ASP A 86 18.63 26.10 -15.40
N PRO A 87 19.07 27.11 -16.17
CA PRO A 87 18.78 27.25 -17.60
C PRO A 87 19.69 26.47 -18.58
N SER A 88 20.65 25.65 -18.13
CA SER A 88 21.73 25.15 -19.01
C SER A 88 21.53 23.76 -19.66
N PHE A 89 20.44 23.02 -19.38
CA PHE A 89 20.26 21.64 -19.88
C PHE A 89 19.20 21.53 -21.00
N LYS A 90 19.59 21.10 -22.21
CA LYS A 90 18.66 20.88 -23.34
C LYS A 90 18.00 19.50 -23.25
N LEU A 91 16.71 19.49 -22.97
CA LEU A 91 15.86 18.30 -22.83
C LEU A 91 15.07 17.99 -24.09
N ARG A 92 14.74 16.71 -24.29
CA ARG A 92 13.66 16.32 -25.21
C ARG A 92 12.35 16.80 -24.59
N THR A 93 11.72 17.79 -25.23
CA THR A 93 10.48 18.44 -24.78
C THR A 93 9.24 17.97 -25.53
N SER A 94 9.37 16.97 -26.41
CA SER A 94 8.23 16.36 -27.11
C SER A 94 8.35 14.84 -27.10
N TYR A 95 7.39 14.20 -26.42
CA TYR A 95 7.23 12.75 -26.30
C TYR A 95 5.94 12.29 -26.99
N THR A 96 4.84 13.00 -26.76
CA THR A 96 3.49 12.65 -27.25
C THR A 96 2.87 13.73 -28.13
N GLY A 97 3.46 14.93 -28.20
CA GLY A 97 2.94 16.07 -28.96
C GLY A 97 1.90 16.91 -28.19
N LEU A 98 1.65 16.60 -26.91
CA LEU A 98 0.72 17.34 -26.04
C LEU A 98 1.52 18.16 -25.03
N SER A 99 1.57 19.49 -25.20
CA SER A 99 2.46 20.39 -24.46
C SER A 99 2.49 20.18 -22.94
N GLY A 100 1.33 20.04 -22.28
CA GLY A 100 1.28 19.82 -20.82
C GLY A 100 1.79 18.45 -20.37
N LEU A 101 1.49 17.39 -21.12
CA LEU A 101 1.97 16.03 -20.82
C LEU A 101 3.47 15.92 -21.13
N ASP A 102 3.92 16.55 -22.21
CA ASP A 102 5.31 16.59 -22.61
C ASP A 102 6.17 17.37 -21.62
N GLN A 103 5.69 18.50 -21.08
CA GLN A 103 6.37 19.23 -20.00
C GLN A 103 6.52 18.39 -18.73
N TYR A 104 5.47 17.67 -18.35
CA TYR A 104 5.48 16.78 -17.18
C TYR A 104 6.43 15.58 -17.37
N LEU A 105 6.39 14.90 -18.52
CA LEU A 105 7.30 13.81 -18.84
C LEU A 105 8.75 14.29 -18.95
N THR A 106 8.97 15.51 -19.45
CA THR A 106 10.29 16.15 -19.46
C THR A 106 10.80 16.38 -18.05
N PHE A 107 9.98 16.94 -17.16
CA PHE A 107 10.33 17.12 -15.75
C PHE A 107 10.70 15.81 -15.06
N LEU A 108 9.89 14.76 -15.24
CA LEU A 108 10.19 13.43 -14.72
C LEU A 108 11.48 12.85 -15.32
N ALA A 109 11.74 13.03 -16.61
CA ALA A 109 12.99 12.60 -17.21
C ALA A 109 14.20 13.30 -16.57
N VAL A 110 14.13 14.61 -16.34
CA VAL A 110 15.19 15.40 -15.68
C VAL A 110 15.48 14.89 -14.28
N ILE A 111 14.44 14.75 -13.46
CA ILE A 111 14.62 14.49 -12.02
C ILE A 111 15.25 13.12 -11.76
N PHE A 112 14.96 12.14 -12.63
CA PHE A 112 15.51 10.79 -12.50
C PHE A 112 16.87 10.61 -13.18
N MET A 113 17.20 11.40 -14.21
CA MET A 113 18.38 11.20 -15.07
C MET A 113 19.73 11.13 -14.35
N PRO A 114 20.06 12.00 -13.38
CA PRO A 114 21.39 11.99 -12.76
C PRO A 114 21.70 10.70 -12.00
N GLY A 115 20.69 10.07 -11.39
CA GLY A 115 20.87 8.76 -10.75
C GLY A 115 20.82 7.61 -11.76
N LEU A 116 19.88 7.62 -12.72
CA LEU A 116 19.77 6.55 -13.73
C LEU A 116 21.01 6.43 -14.61
N ARG A 117 21.62 7.55 -15.00
CA ARG A 117 22.87 7.55 -15.79
C ARG A 117 24.12 7.37 -14.93
N GLY A 118 23.99 7.33 -13.60
CA GLY A 118 25.11 7.21 -12.67
C GLY A 118 26.05 8.43 -12.66
N TRP A 119 25.58 9.60 -13.10
CA TRP A 119 26.35 10.84 -13.03
C TRP A 119 26.66 11.23 -11.59
N ASN A 120 25.74 10.89 -10.67
CA ASN A 120 25.97 10.93 -9.24
C ASN A 120 25.78 9.51 -8.65
N PRO A 121 26.87 8.80 -8.30
CA PRO A 121 26.81 7.44 -7.76
C PRO A 121 25.95 7.32 -6.49
N SER A 122 26.00 8.31 -5.60
CA SER A 122 25.18 8.36 -4.38
C SER A 122 23.70 8.49 -4.70
N PHE A 123 23.34 9.35 -5.66
CA PHE A 123 21.95 9.49 -6.09
C PHE A 123 21.45 8.27 -6.86
N ARG A 124 22.32 7.60 -7.65
CA ARG A 124 21.99 6.31 -8.27
C ARG A 124 21.62 5.27 -7.23
N MET A 125 22.47 5.08 -6.22
CA MET A 125 22.21 4.11 -5.15
C MET A 125 20.94 4.47 -4.36
N PHE A 126 20.73 5.76 -4.10
CA PHE A 126 19.50 6.22 -3.47
C PHE A 126 18.26 5.91 -4.32
N GLN A 127 18.30 6.15 -5.63
CA GLN A 127 17.17 5.85 -6.52
C GLN A 127 16.87 4.36 -6.59
N VAL A 128 17.91 3.50 -6.67
CA VAL A 128 17.73 2.04 -6.60
C VAL A 128 17.04 1.65 -5.30
N TYR A 129 17.51 2.20 -4.17
CA TYR A 129 16.94 1.93 -2.86
C TYR A 129 15.48 2.40 -2.76
N PHE A 130 15.23 3.66 -3.11
CA PHE A 130 13.92 4.28 -3.07
C PHE A 130 12.92 3.53 -3.96
N LEU A 131 13.24 3.33 -5.24
CA LEU A 131 12.33 2.66 -6.18
C LEU A 131 12.15 1.17 -5.86
N GLY A 132 13.19 0.50 -5.38
CA GLY A 132 13.07 -0.90 -4.95
C GLY A 132 12.17 -1.07 -3.72
N LEU A 133 12.13 -0.08 -2.82
CA LEU A 133 11.32 -0.13 -1.59
C LEU A 133 9.88 0.39 -1.74
N ILE A 134 9.55 1.13 -2.80
CA ILE A 134 8.16 1.50 -3.09
C ILE A 134 7.40 0.37 -3.80
N ALA A 135 8.07 -0.69 -4.24
CA ALA A 135 7.40 -1.86 -4.83
C ALA A 135 6.41 -2.51 -3.86
N GLN A 136 6.78 -2.59 -2.57
CA GLN A 136 5.99 -3.22 -1.52
C GLN A 136 4.68 -2.47 -1.23
N PRO A 137 4.69 -1.13 -0.97
CA PRO A 137 3.43 -0.39 -0.83
C PRO A 137 2.57 -0.41 -2.10
N ILE A 138 3.15 -0.42 -3.31
CA ILE A 138 2.37 -0.57 -4.56
C ILE A 138 1.59 -1.90 -4.55
N CYS A 139 2.24 -3.00 -4.17
CA CYS A 139 1.58 -4.29 -4.07
C CYS A 139 0.50 -4.30 -2.98
N ILE A 140 0.82 -3.76 -1.78
CA ILE A 140 -0.11 -3.70 -0.65
C ILE A 140 -1.35 -2.87 -1.00
N TRP A 141 -1.18 -1.68 -1.60
CA TRP A 141 -2.29 -0.81 -1.97
C TRP A 141 -3.14 -1.42 -3.07
N THR A 142 -2.50 -2.14 -4.00
CA THR A 142 -3.22 -2.93 -4.99
C THR A 142 -4.07 -3.98 -4.30
N VAL A 143 -3.51 -4.81 -3.40
CA VAL A 143 -4.30 -5.79 -2.63
C VAL A 143 -5.47 -5.13 -1.92
N GLU A 144 -5.23 -4.04 -1.18
CA GLU A 144 -6.29 -3.33 -0.47
C GLU A 144 -7.38 -2.81 -1.41
N SER A 145 -7.02 -2.30 -2.59
CA SER A 145 -8.00 -1.78 -3.54
C SER A 145 -8.96 -2.83 -4.09
N PHE A 146 -8.49 -4.07 -4.21
CA PHE A 146 -9.33 -5.19 -4.62
C PHE A 146 -10.07 -5.82 -3.43
N ARG A 147 -10.03 -5.27 -2.21
CA ARG A 147 -10.82 -5.81 -1.09
C ARG A 147 -12.28 -5.37 -1.15
N LYS A 148 -13.20 -6.29 -0.87
CA LYS A 148 -14.64 -6.01 -0.79
C LYS A 148 -14.96 -4.93 0.25
N ARG A 149 -14.28 -4.92 1.39
CA ARG A 149 -14.42 -3.87 2.43
C ARG A 149 -14.05 -2.45 1.99
N ASN A 150 -13.24 -2.34 0.94
CA ASN A 150 -12.80 -1.06 0.39
C ASN A 150 -13.64 -0.66 -0.83
N ALA A 151 -14.60 -1.49 -1.26
CA ALA A 151 -15.49 -1.17 -2.36
C ALA A 151 -16.21 0.15 -2.10
N LEU A 152 -16.31 1.00 -3.12
CA LEU A 152 -16.96 2.33 -3.05
C LEU A 152 -16.23 3.33 -2.15
N THR A 153 -14.96 3.06 -1.81
CA THR A 153 -14.11 4.00 -1.06
C THR A 153 -12.97 4.50 -1.92
N LEU A 154 -12.29 5.57 -1.48
CA LEU A 154 -11.10 6.08 -2.15
C LEU A 154 -9.98 5.04 -2.27
N LEU A 155 -9.96 4.02 -1.40
CA LEU A 155 -8.95 2.95 -1.45
C LEU A 155 -9.16 1.98 -2.62
N SER A 156 -10.38 1.90 -3.18
CA SER A 156 -10.70 1.01 -4.31
C SER A 156 -10.19 1.48 -5.67
N VAL A 157 -9.59 2.67 -5.74
CA VAL A 157 -9.10 3.27 -6.99
C VAL A 157 -7.58 3.44 -6.91
N PRO A 158 -6.79 2.35 -7.01
CA PRO A 158 -5.35 2.39 -6.75
C PRO A 158 -4.62 3.20 -7.81
N ALA A 159 -5.08 3.13 -9.07
CA ALA A 159 -4.51 3.89 -10.18
C ALA A 159 -4.54 5.41 -9.93
N LEU A 160 -5.58 5.93 -9.27
CA LEU A 160 -5.64 7.34 -8.90
C LEU A 160 -4.49 7.71 -7.96
N TRP A 161 -4.31 6.93 -6.88
CA TRP A 161 -3.22 7.16 -5.92
C TRP A 161 -1.84 7.04 -6.56
N PHE A 162 -1.69 6.10 -7.49
CA PHE A 162 -0.46 5.86 -8.23
C PHE A 162 -0.13 7.00 -9.19
N ILE A 163 -1.13 7.53 -9.91
CA ILE A 163 -0.96 8.72 -10.74
C ILE A 163 -0.57 9.94 -9.88
N LEU A 164 -1.29 10.15 -8.77
CA LEU A 164 -1.05 11.27 -7.86
C LEU A 164 0.36 11.22 -7.25
N PHE A 165 0.81 10.06 -6.76
CA PHE A 165 2.14 9.99 -6.19
C PHE A 165 3.23 10.09 -7.26
N GLN A 166 3.00 9.60 -8.49
CA GLN A 166 3.95 9.75 -9.58
C GLN A 166 4.13 11.24 -9.94
N SER A 167 3.11 12.08 -9.72
CA SER A 167 3.15 13.51 -10.08
C SER A 167 3.76 14.44 -9.04
N THR A 168 3.52 14.19 -7.75
CA THR A 168 3.97 15.11 -6.68
C THR A 168 4.96 14.44 -5.72
N GLY A 169 5.12 13.12 -5.83
CA GLY A 169 6.01 12.33 -4.99
C GLY A 169 5.26 11.50 -3.95
N ILE A 170 5.76 10.28 -3.70
CA ILE A 170 5.18 9.34 -2.73
C ILE A 170 5.20 9.85 -1.30
N GLY A 171 6.21 10.63 -0.91
CA GLY A 171 6.30 11.19 0.45
C GLY A 171 5.12 12.09 0.83
N PHE A 172 4.45 12.69 -0.17
CA PHE A 172 3.27 13.53 0.05
C PHE A 172 1.96 12.72 0.03
N PHE A 173 1.72 11.95 -1.04
CA PHE A 173 0.44 11.25 -1.22
C PHE A 173 0.29 9.99 -0.37
N MET A 174 1.38 9.41 0.11
CA MET A 174 1.31 8.22 0.96
C MET A 174 0.72 8.49 2.35
N PRO A 175 1.16 9.52 3.10
CA PRO A 175 0.46 9.91 4.31
C PRO A 175 -1.04 10.16 4.06
N LEU A 176 -1.41 10.78 2.94
CA LEU A 176 -2.82 11.01 2.59
C LEU A 176 -3.59 9.70 2.34
N TYR A 177 -2.97 8.72 1.66
CA TYR A 177 -3.53 7.38 1.54
C TYR A 177 -3.72 6.74 2.92
N TYR A 178 -2.76 6.88 3.84
CA TYR A 178 -2.87 6.35 5.21
C TYR A 178 -3.91 7.08 6.05
N ALA A 179 -4.12 8.38 5.85
CA ALA A 179 -5.22 9.11 6.46
C ALA A 179 -6.57 8.59 5.98
N ALA A 180 -6.74 8.39 4.66
CA ALA A 180 -7.94 7.80 4.09
C ALA A 180 -8.16 6.37 4.62
N TYR A 181 -7.09 5.56 4.65
CA TYR A 181 -7.12 4.21 5.19
C TYR A 181 -7.53 4.19 6.65
N THR A 182 -6.94 5.04 7.48
CA THR A 182 -7.23 5.14 8.92
C THR A 182 -8.69 5.50 9.14
N ASN A 183 -9.23 6.44 8.36
CA ASN A 183 -10.63 6.82 8.44
C ASN A 183 -11.57 5.65 8.08
N ILE A 184 -11.30 4.96 6.96
CA ILE A 184 -12.15 3.88 6.45
C ILE A 184 -12.09 2.63 7.35
N SER A 185 -10.92 2.33 7.91
CA SER A 185 -10.69 1.13 8.71
C SER A 185 -11.10 1.23 10.19
N ASP A 186 -11.71 2.34 10.63
CA ASP A 186 -12.11 2.51 12.04
C ASP A 186 -13.18 1.52 12.49
N THR A 187 -14.10 1.22 11.59
CA THR A 187 -15.22 0.32 11.90
C THR A 187 -14.73 -1.09 12.24
N GLU A 188 -15.24 -1.65 13.33
CA GLU A 188 -14.95 -3.03 13.75
C GLU A 188 -15.13 -4.06 12.62
N PRO A 189 -16.23 -4.03 11.82
CA PRO A 189 -16.42 -5.01 10.76
C PRO A 189 -15.32 -5.03 9.70
N TYR A 190 -14.55 -3.95 9.54
CA TYR A 190 -13.43 -3.87 8.60
C TYR A 190 -12.39 -4.99 8.81
N TRP A 191 -12.27 -5.48 10.04
CA TRP A 191 -11.25 -6.42 10.49
C TRP A 191 -11.73 -7.87 10.52
N TRP A 192 -12.94 -8.16 10.02
CA TRP A 192 -13.50 -9.52 10.00
C TRP A 192 -13.04 -10.40 8.85
N PRO A 193 -12.88 -11.73 9.08
CA PRO A 193 -12.57 -12.70 8.04
C PRO A 193 -13.46 -12.56 6.81
N LEU A 194 -14.78 -12.39 7.02
CA LEU A 194 -15.76 -12.24 5.94
C LEU A 194 -15.47 -11.03 5.03
N ARG A 195 -14.96 -9.94 5.61
CA ARG A 195 -14.73 -8.67 4.89
C ARG A 195 -13.35 -8.57 4.24
N ARG A 196 -12.47 -9.52 4.55
CA ARG A 196 -11.16 -9.68 3.92
C ARG A 196 -11.30 -10.11 2.45
N ALA A 197 -12.39 -10.73 2.05
CA ALA A 197 -12.58 -11.19 0.67
C ALA A 197 -12.27 -10.13 -0.40
N VAL A 198 -11.65 -10.57 -1.49
CA VAL A 198 -11.36 -9.76 -2.70
C VAL A 198 -12.68 -9.45 -3.47
N LYS A 199 -12.72 -8.43 -4.34
CA LYS A 199 -13.88 -7.90 -5.08
C LYS A 199 -13.75 -8.09 -6.60
N PRO A 200 -14.84 -8.39 -7.34
CA PRO A 200 -14.86 -8.32 -8.81
C PRO A 200 -15.17 -6.92 -9.33
N LEU A 201 -14.56 -6.52 -10.46
CA LEU A 201 -14.85 -5.23 -11.10
C LEU A 201 -16.02 -5.28 -12.09
N MET A 202 -16.70 -6.41 -12.26
CA MET A 202 -17.84 -6.45 -13.17
C MET A 202 -18.86 -7.45 -12.65
N GLY A 203 -20.07 -6.95 -12.40
CA GLY A 203 -21.17 -7.65 -11.78
C GLY A 203 -21.42 -8.99 -12.44
N TYR A 204 -21.30 -10.05 -11.64
CA TYR A 204 -22.21 -11.17 -11.62
C TYR A 204 -21.91 -11.98 -10.35
N LEU A 205 -23.00 -12.32 -9.67
CA LEU A 205 -23.11 -12.93 -8.35
C LEU A 205 -22.14 -14.09 -8.12
N THR A 206 -21.82 -14.28 -6.84
CA THR A 206 -21.10 -15.38 -6.17
C THR A 206 -19.63 -15.11 -5.86
N ALA A 207 -19.34 -15.09 -4.56
CA ALA A 207 -18.07 -15.28 -3.85
C ALA A 207 -16.78 -14.69 -4.44
N VAL A 208 -16.07 -13.96 -3.58
CA VAL A 208 -14.60 -13.76 -3.56
C VAL A 208 -13.88 -14.11 -4.87
N PRO A 209 -13.50 -13.14 -5.73
CA PRO A 209 -12.77 -13.43 -6.95
C PRO A 209 -11.29 -13.68 -6.63
N ILE A 210 -11.07 -14.92 -6.22
CA ILE A 210 -9.77 -15.57 -6.05
C ILE A 210 -8.85 -15.38 -7.25
N GLN A 211 -9.39 -15.12 -8.45
CA GLN A 211 -8.57 -14.88 -9.65
C GLN A 211 -7.59 -13.74 -9.47
N TYR A 212 -7.95 -12.65 -8.77
CA TYR A 212 -7.04 -11.52 -8.60
C TYR A 212 -5.91 -11.88 -7.64
N ALA A 213 -6.20 -12.60 -6.56
CA ALA A 213 -5.17 -13.11 -5.65
C ALA A 213 -4.20 -14.07 -6.38
N LYS A 214 -4.71 -14.90 -7.30
CA LYS A 214 -3.89 -15.83 -8.10
C LYS A 214 -2.93 -15.13 -9.06
N VAL A 215 -3.30 -13.96 -9.60
CA VAL A 215 -2.50 -13.24 -10.60
C VAL A 215 -1.70 -12.06 -10.04
N LEU A 216 -1.99 -11.64 -8.81
CA LEU A 216 -1.43 -10.42 -8.21
C LEU A 216 0.10 -10.44 -8.16
N LEU A 217 0.70 -11.58 -7.79
CA LEU A 217 2.16 -11.71 -7.79
C LEU A 217 2.75 -11.50 -9.19
N SER A 218 2.22 -12.19 -10.20
CA SER A 218 2.69 -12.04 -11.58
C SER A 218 2.47 -10.63 -12.12
N ALA A 219 1.32 -10.02 -11.82
CA ALA A 219 1.00 -8.65 -12.19
C ALA A 219 1.94 -7.64 -11.52
N SER A 220 2.32 -7.86 -10.26
CA SER A 220 3.30 -7.02 -9.56
C SER A 220 4.70 -7.16 -10.15
N LEU A 221 5.16 -8.39 -10.41
CA LEU A 221 6.47 -8.66 -11.00
C LEU A 221 6.60 -8.05 -12.40
N ILE A 222 5.60 -8.25 -13.25
CA ILE A 222 5.60 -7.71 -14.63
C ILE A 222 5.29 -6.22 -14.65
N GLY A 223 4.37 -5.75 -13.81
CA GLY A 223 3.87 -4.38 -13.83
C GLY A 223 4.85 -3.37 -13.23
N TYR A 224 5.63 -3.77 -12.22
CA TYR A 224 6.53 -2.84 -11.53
C TYR A 224 7.99 -3.30 -11.51
N PHE A 225 8.27 -4.52 -11.06
CA PHE A 225 9.65 -4.97 -10.89
C PHE A 225 10.39 -5.05 -12.23
N LEU A 226 9.79 -5.67 -13.25
CA LEU A 226 10.40 -5.81 -14.57
C LEU A 226 10.69 -4.44 -15.21
N PRO A 227 9.73 -3.49 -15.33
CA PRO A 227 10.02 -2.14 -15.81
C PRO A 227 11.14 -1.46 -15.02
N THR A 228 11.16 -1.63 -13.69
CA THR A 228 12.17 -0.99 -12.84
C THR A 228 13.56 -1.55 -13.13
N VAL A 229 13.70 -2.88 -13.25
CA VAL A 229 14.96 -3.51 -13.65
C VAL A 229 15.40 -3.03 -15.03
N LEU A 230 14.50 -3.05 -16.02
CA LEU A 230 14.80 -2.60 -17.38
C LEU A 230 15.24 -1.14 -17.44
N MET A 231 14.71 -0.28 -16.57
CA MET A 231 15.12 1.12 -16.45
C MET A 231 16.56 1.28 -15.93
N PHE A 232 17.04 0.38 -15.06
CA PHE A 232 18.38 0.44 -14.46
C PHE A 232 19.46 -0.32 -15.24
N ILE A 233 19.09 -1.12 -16.25
CA ILE A 233 20.05 -1.78 -17.14
C ILE A 233 20.89 -0.71 -17.88
N PRO A 234 22.22 -0.84 -17.91
CA PRO A 234 23.10 0.09 -18.61
C PRO A 234 23.07 -0.16 -20.12
N TRP A 235 21.97 0.18 -20.78
CA TRP A 235 21.83 0.06 -22.24
C TRP A 235 22.93 0.87 -22.96
N SER A 236 23.60 0.23 -23.92
CA SER A 236 24.60 0.87 -24.77
C SER A 236 23.98 1.87 -25.75
N ASP A 237 22.79 1.55 -26.25
CA ASP A 237 22.01 2.44 -27.11
C ASP A 237 21.23 3.49 -26.28
N SER A 238 21.39 4.74 -26.69
CA SER A 238 20.76 5.89 -26.03
C SER A 238 19.26 5.97 -26.26
N GLU A 239 18.76 5.44 -27.38
CA GLU A 239 17.34 5.39 -27.70
C GLU A 239 16.64 4.33 -26.86
N ALA A 240 17.17 3.10 -26.83
CA ALA A 240 16.69 2.03 -25.95
C ALA A 240 16.63 2.49 -24.47
N ALA A 241 17.68 3.17 -23.99
CA ALA A 241 17.67 3.71 -22.63
C ALA A 241 16.54 4.71 -22.38
N GLN A 242 16.19 5.55 -23.36
CA GLN A 242 15.06 6.49 -23.26
C GLN A 242 13.72 5.76 -23.28
N ILE A 243 13.55 4.79 -24.18
CA ILE A 243 12.32 4.00 -24.30
C ILE A 243 11.99 3.31 -22.98
N TRP A 244 12.94 2.63 -22.36
CA TRP A 244 12.71 1.92 -21.09
C TRP A 244 12.40 2.86 -19.93
N ARG A 245 12.98 4.07 -19.93
CA ARG A 245 12.64 5.11 -18.96
C ARG A 245 11.22 5.63 -19.13
N THR A 246 10.81 5.90 -20.36
CA THR A 246 9.45 6.34 -20.67
C THR A 246 8.44 5.24 -20.33
N PHE A 247 8.76 3.99 -20.67
CA PHE A 247 7.94 2.83 -20.34
C PHE A 247 7.76 2.62 -18.83
N TRP A 248 8.78 2.95 -18.03
CA TRP A 248 8.69 2.84 -16.57
C TRP A 248 7.76 3.86 -15.92
N GLN A 249 7.54 5.04 -16.53
CA GLN A 249 6.81 6.14 -15.87
C GLN A 249 5.42 5.76 -15.35
N PRO A 250 4.56 5.07 -16.11
CA PRO A 250 3.26 4.59 -15.62
C PRO A 250 3.31 3.23 -14.90
N SER A 251 4.50 2.69 -14.59
CA SER A 251 4.65 1.33 -14.03
C SER A 251 3.85 1.05 -12.75
N PRO A 252 3.69 1.97 -11.79
CA PRO A 252 2.81 1.70 -10.65
C PRO A 252 1.37 1.39 -11.07
N VAL A 253 0.87 2.03 -12.13
CA VAL A 253 -0.48 1.82 -12.68
C VAL A 253 -0.58 0.50 -13.46
N TYR A 254 0.53 0.00 -14.02
CA TYR A 254 0.52 -1.30 -14.68
C TYR A 254 0.11 -2.43 -13.73
N VAL A 255 0.49 -2.38 -12.45
CA VAL A 255 0.17 -3.43 -11.47
C VAL A 255 -1.34 -3.68 -11.33
N PRO A 256 -2.19 -2.68 -11.00
CA PRO A 256 -3.63 -2.89 -10.90
C PRO A 256 -4.26 -3.19 -12.27
N LEU A 257 -3.78 -2.59 -13.37
CA LEU A 257 -4.31 -2.87 -14.72
C LEU A 257 -4.03 -4.31 -15.15
N LEU A 258 -2.80 -4.79 -14.99
CA LEU A 258 -2.43 -6.18 -15.28
C LEU A 258 -3.15 -7.14 -14.34
N THR A 259 -3.35 -6.79 -13.07
CA THR A 259 -4.17 -7.59 -12.16
C THR A 259 -5.59 -7.77 -12.69
N MET A 260 -6.19 -6.70 -13.22
CA MET A 260 -7.52 -6.75 -13.85
C MET A 260 -7.52 -7.62 -15.10
N VAL A 261 -6.59 -7.38 -16.03
CA VAL A 261 -6.50 -8.08 -17.30
C VAL A 261 -6.21 -9.57 -17.08
N PHE A 262 -5.19 -9.90 -16.29
CA PHE A 262 -4.85 -11.28 -15.97
C PHE A 262 -5.96 -11.98 -15.18
N GLY A 263 -6.65 -11.27 -14.28
CA GLY A 263 -7.82 -11.81 -13.58
C GLY A 263 -8.97 -12.13 -14.53
N ALA A 264 -9.24 -11.25 -15.50
CA ALA A 264 -10.26 -11.47 -16.52
C ALA A 264 -9.88 -12.65 -17.44
N LEU A 265 -8.64 -12.71 -17.92
CA LEU A 265 -8.12 -13.82 -18.73
C LEU A 265 -8.17 -15.14 -17.96
N TYR A 266 -7.78 -15.13 -16.68
CA TYR A 266 -7.86 -16.30 -15.82
C TYR A 266 -9.30 -16.79 -15.67
N ARG A 267 -10.26 -15.87 -15.48
CA ARG A 267 -11.69 -16.23 -15.36
C ARG A 267 -12.26 -16.75 -16.67
N TRP A 268 -11.81 -16.21 -17.80
CA TRP A 268 -12.21 -16.66 -19.13
C TRP A 268 -11.70 -18.07 -19.43
N TYR A 269 -10.42 -18.34 -19.14
CA TYR A 269 -9.81 -19.65 -19.37
C TYR A 269 -10.27 -20.71 -18.35
N ARG A 270 -10.47 -20.31 -17.09
CA ARG A 270 -10.86 -21.20 -16.00
C ARG A 270 -12.07 -20.65 -15.23
N PRO A 271 -13.28 -21.05 -15.63
CA PRO A 271 -14.49 -20.74 -14.87
C PRO A 271 -14.38 -21.21 -13.42
N LEU A 272 -15.00 -20.47 -12.50
CA LEU A 272 -14.98 -20.82 -11.07
C LEU A 272 -15.64 -22.17 -10.82
N SER A 273 -14.99 -23.00 -10.01
CA SER A 273 -15.57 -24.25 -9.51
C SER A 273 -16.78 -23.98 -8.61
N ALA A 274 -17.63 -24.99 -8.39
CA ALA A 274 -18.77 -24.87 -7.46
C ALA A 274 -18.32 -24.49 -6.03
N LYS A 275 -17.14 -24.96 -5.60
CA LYS A 275 -16.53 -24.60 -4.32
C LYS A 275 -16.15 -23.12 -4.27
N GLU A 276 -15.56 -22.58 -5.35
CA GLU A 276 -15.18 -21.16 -5.44
C GLU A 276 -16.38 -20.22 -5.57
N LYS A 277 -17.54 -20.70 -6.07
CA LYS A 277 -18.79 -19.93 -6.13
C LYS A 277 -19.54 -19.90 -4.79
N ARG A 278 -19.28 -20.86 -3.89
CA ARG A 278 -20.00 -20.94 -2.62
C ARG A 278 -19.56 -19.82 -1.67
N SER A 279 -20.49 -19.30 -0.88
CA SER A 279 -20.16 -18.42 0.26
C SER A 279 -19.19 -19.10 1.23
N PRO A 280 -18.18 -18.38 1.74
CA PRO A 280 -17.21 -18.96 2.66
C PRO A 280 -17.88 -19.41 3.96
N CYS A 281 -17.37 -20.48 4.56
CA CYS A 281 -17.71 -20.95 5.90
C CYS A 281 -16.54 -20.69 6.86
N ALA A 282 -16.82 -20.56 8.17
CA ALA A 282 -15.80 -20.33 9.18
C ALA A 282 -14.77 -21.48 9.31
N LYS A 283 -15.14 -22.67 8.85
CA LYS A 283 -14.28 -23.86 8.79
C LYS A 283 -13.37 -23.90 7.58
N ASP A 284 -13.68 -23.09 6.56
CA ASP A 284 -12.89 -23.08 5.34
C ASP A 284 -11.62 -22.28 5.58
N GLU A 285 -10.48 -22.84 5.18
CA GLU A 285 -9.28 -22.03 5.04
C GLU A 285 -9.53 -20.96 3.97
N PRO A 286 -9.24 -19.68 4.24
CA PRO A 286 -9.53 -18.65 3.27
C PRO A 286 -8.69 -18.80 2.00
N ALA A 287 -9.35 -18.99 0.86
CA ALA A 287 -8.71 -19.39 -0.39
C ALA A 287 -7.60 -18.43 -0.88
N ASP A 288 -7.69 -17.14 -0.54
CA ASP A 288 -6.72 -16.11 -0.92
C ASP A 288 -5.53 -15.99 0.06
N LEU A 289 -5.62 -16.53 1.27
CA LEU A 289 -4.62 -16.29 2.32
C LEU A 289 -3.22 -16.77 1.90
N ALA A 290 -3.10 -18.03 1.47
CA ALA A 290 -1.82 -18.59 1.04
C ALA A 290 -1.20 -17.81 -0.14
N LEU A 291 -2.02 -17.36 -1.10
CA LEU A 291 -1.56 -16.60 -2.27
C LEU A 291 -1.06 -15.20 -1.88
N LEU A 292 -1.76 -14.53 -0.97
CA LEU A 292 -1.34 -13.23 -0.47
C LEU A 292 -0.10 -13.35 0.43
N ASN A 293 -0.03 -14.39 1.26
CA ASN A 293 1.15 -14.70 2.05
C ASN A 293 2.37 -14.93 1.14
N GLN A 294 2.21 -15.68 0.04
CA GLN A 294 3.26 -15.82 -0.97
C GLN A 294 3.66 -14.47 -1.57
N LEU A 295 2.70 -13.62 -1.93
CA LEU A 295 2.97 -12.28 -2.44
C LEU A 295 3.83 -11.47 -1.45
N TYR A 296 3.41 -11.37 -0.18
CA TYR A 296 4.13 -10.59 0.84
C TYR A 296 5.53 -11.13 1.13
N ILE A 297 5.69 -12.46 1.14
CA ILE A 297 7.00 -13.08 1.29
C ILE A 297 7.90 -12.69 0.11
N VAL A 298 7.44 -12.88 -1.13
CA VAL A 298 8.27 -12.62 -2.32
C VAL A 298 8.67 -11.15 -2.39
N ILE A 299 7.72 -10.22 -2.29
CA ILE A 299 8.04 -8.78 -2.35
C ILE A 299 8.85 -8.32 -1.14
N GLY A 300 8.65 -8.94 0.02
CA GLY A 300 9.42 -8.68 1.24
C GLY A 300 10.87 -9.10 1.08
N VAL A 301 11.12 -10.32 0.58
CA VAL A 301 12.47 -10.82 0.27
C VAL A 301 13.16 -9.91 -0.75
N LEU A 302 12.48 -9.49 -1.82
CA LEU A 302 13.04 -8.54 -2.77
C LEU A 302 13.40 -7.20 -2.10
N GLY A 303 12.59 -6.73 -1.15
CA GLY A 303 12.88 -5.53 -0.35
C GLY A 303 14.13 -5.68 0.52
N VAL A 304 14.27 -6.82 1.20
CA VAL A 304 15.47 -7.15 2.00
C VAL A 304 16.71 -7.20 1.12
N LEU A 305 16.63 -7.84 -0.05
CA LEU A 305 17.75 -7.95 -0.98
C LEU A 305 18.20 -6.58 -1.47
N VAL A 306 17.27 -5.70 -1.87
CA VAL A 306 17.60 -4.32 -2.26
C VAL A 306 18.20 -3.54 -1.09
N HIS A 307 17.63 -3.68 0.11
CA HIS A 307 18.12 -2.97 1.29
C HIS A 307 19.56 -3.34 1.63
N TRP A 308 19.86 -4.63 1.72
CA TRP A 308 21.21 -5.10 2.01
C TRP A 308 22.18 -4.85 0.86
N TYR A 309 21.75 -4.96 -0.40
CA TYR A 309 22.57 -4.59 -1.54
C TYR A 309 23.05 -3.13 -1.44
N VAL A 310 22.15 -2.20 -1.12
CA VAL A 310 22.51 -0.79 -0.97
C VAL A 310 23.38 -0.58 0.27
N LEU A 311 23.03 -1.13 1.43
CA LEU A 311 23.85 -0.98 2.65
C LEU A 311 25.28 -1.51 2.46
N LEU A 312 25.43 -2.70 1.89
CA LEU A 312 26.75 -3.27 1.60
C LEU A 312 27.51 -2.44 0.57
N SER A 313 26.83 -1.92 -0.45
CA SER A 313 27.46 -1.00 -1.42
C SER A 313 27.96 0.27 -0.75
N LEU A 314 27.22 0.83 0.20
CA LEU A 314 27.63 2.03 0.94
C LEU A 314 28.83 1.78 1.86
N VAL A 315 28.91 0.61 2.51
CA VAL A 315 30.03 0.26 3.38
C VAL A 315 31.31 0.00 2.58
N ASN A 316 31.20 -0.54 1.37
CA ASN A 316 32.35 -0.94 0.54
C ASN A 316 32.89 0.16 -0.38
N HIS A 317 32.30 1.36 -0.39
CA HIS A 317 32.72 2.45 -1.26
C HIS A 317 32.96 3.74 -0.46
N ASP A 318 34.23 4.12 -0.31
CA ASP A 318 34.67 5.31 0.45
C ASP A 318 34.09 6.65 -0.05
N THR A 319 33.60 6.67 -1.30
CA THR A 319 33.00 7.85 -1.92
C THR A 319 31.48 7.96 -1.70
N LEU A 320 30.83 6.93 -1.17
CA LEU A 320 29.38 6.90 -0.92
C LEU A 320 29.08 7.21 0.56
N SER A 321 28.67 8.45 0.85
CA SER A 321 28.33 8.86 2.22
C SER A 321 26.84 8.68 2.50
N PHE A 322 26.49 7.76 3.41
CA PHE A 322 25.12 7.60 3.94
C PHE A 322 24.59 8.89 4.56
N THR A 323 25.46 9.69 5.19
CA THR A 323 25.12 10.99 5.78
C THR A 323 24.73 12.03 4.73
N ARG A 324 25.40 12.11 3.58
CA ARG A 324 24.99 12.99 2.46
C ARG A 324 23.69 12.54 1.78
N VAL A 325 23.39 11.25 1.85
CA VAL A 325 22.19 10.63 1.26
C VAL A 325 20.97 10.76 2.19
N SER A 326 21.20 10.78 3.51
CA SER A 326 20.14 10.67 4.52
C SER A 326 19.86 11.97 5.28
N LEU A 327 20.84 12.86 5.43
CA LEU A 327 20.69 14.16 6.10
C LEU A 327 20.49 15.29 5.08
N PRO A 328 19.45 16.11 5.23
CA PRO A 328 19.26 17.28 4.39
C PRO A 328 20.41 18.28 4.58
N ASN A 329 21.00 18.73 3.47
CA ASN A 329 21.88 19.88 3.47
C ASN A 329 21.01 21.14 3.39
N TYR A 330 20.86 21.86 4.50
CA TYR A 330 20.07 23.11 4.57
C TYR A 330 20.88 24.35 4.15
N SER A 331 21.82 24.20 3.22
CA SER A 331 22.57 25.34 2.71
C SER A 331 21.65 26.26 1.91
N MET A 332 21.67 27.56 2.23
CA MET A 332 21.00 28.61 1.46
C MET A 332 21.77 29.00 0.18
N SER A 333 22.94 28.40 -0.05
CA SER A 333 23.72 28.64 -1.27
C SER A 333 23.17 27.85 -2.46
N PRO A 334 23.28 28.38 -3.70
CA PRO A 334 22.94 27.64 -4.91
C PRO A 334 23.66 26.28 -4.94
N MET A 335 22.91 25.19 -5.09
CA MET A 335 23.46 23.83 -5.17
C MET A 335 23.35 23.27 -6.59
N PRO A 336 24.28 22.39 -7.01
CA PRO A 336 24.15 21.65 -8.26
C PRO A 336 22.82 20.88 -8.34
N LEU A 337 22.25 20.81 -9.55
CA LEU A 337 20.91 20.28 -9.81
C LEU A 337 20.71 18.83 -9.30
N ASP A 338 21.74 17.99 -9.41
CA ASP A 338 21.72 16.61 -8.92
C ASP A 338 21.66 16.51 -7.39
N GLN A 339 22.31 17.43 -6.68
CA GLN A 339 22.23 17.53 -5.22
C GLN A 339 20.86 18.04 -4.76
N ALA A 340 20.26 18.98 -5.50
CA ALA A 340 18.90 19.44 -5.26
C ALA A 340 17.89 18.28 -5.40
N PHE A 341 18.01 17.46 -6.45
CA PHE A 341 17.15 16.28 -6.63
C PHE A 341 17.35 15.23 -5.54
N LEU A 342 18.60 14.94 -5.16
CA LEU A 342 18.87 14.08 -4.00
C LEU A 342 18.14 14.58 -2.76
N GLY A 343 18.16 15.89 -2.48
CA GLY A 343 17.43 16.51 -1.38
C GLY A 343 15.90 16.24 -1.41
N ILE A 344 15.25 16.46 -2.56
CA ILE A 344 13.80 16.20 -2.75
C ILE A 344 13.47 14.74 -2.45
N PHE A 345 14.24 13.84 -3.05
CA PHE A 345 14.07 12.41 -2.94
C PHE A 345 14.29 11.93 -1.49
N SER A 346 15.27 12.50 -0.78
CA SER A 346 15.51 12.21 0.64
C SER A 346 14.39 12.72 1.55
N VAL A 347 13.84 13.93 1.30
CA VAL A 347 12.64 14.42 2.02
C VAL A 347 11.47 13.46 1.79
N GLY A 348 11.20 13.11 0.53
CA GLY A 348 10.15 12.17 0.16
C GLY A 348 10.31 10.80 0.81
N PHE A 349 11.54 10.26 0.85
CA PHE A 349 11.84 8.99 1.51
C PHE A 349 11.68 9.05 3.03
N ARG A 350 12.00 10.17 3.68
CA ARG A 350 11.73 10.33 5.12
C ARG A 350 10.24 10.31 5.42
N GLY A 351 9.45 11.03 4.61
CA GLY A 351 7.99 10.97 4.69
C GLY A 351 7.47 9.55 4.47
N PHE A 352 8.04 8.82 3.51
CA PHE A 352 7.75 7.41 3.29
C PHE A 352 8.07 6.55 4.52
N PHE A 353 9.30 6.65 5.05
CA PHE A 353 9.75 5.87 6.19
C PHE A 353 8.88 6.11 7.44
N SER A 354 8.67 7.38 7.80
CA SER A 354 7.93 7.75 9.02
C SER A 354 6.45 7.37 8.91
N ALA A 355 5.81 7.66 7.77
CA ALA A 355 4.41 7.34 7.57
C ALA A 355 4.19 5.82 7.55
N SER A 356 5.06 5.04 6.89
CA SER A 356 4.99 3.57 6.88
C SER A 356 5.13 2.98 8.28
N TYR A 357 6.09 3.49 9.05
CA TYR A 357 6.31 3.07 10.43
C TYR A 357 5.06 3.27 11.27
N VAL A 358 4.51 4.49 11.26
CA VAL A 358 3.28 4.81 11.98
C VAL A 358 2.14 3.92 11.52
N TRP A 359 1.97 3.72 10.21
CA TRP A 359 0.89 2.90 9.68
C TRP A 359 0.97 1.43 10.10
N CYS A 360 2.19 0.88 10.17
CA CYS A 360 2.44 -0.48 10.68
C CYS A 360 2.09 -0.61 12.18
N VAL A 361 2.47 0.37 12.99
CA VAL A 361 2.14 0.41 14.42
C VAL A 361 0.63 0.58 14.61
N CYS A 362 0.00 1.47 13.86
CA CYS A 362 -1.45 1.66 13.87
C CYS A 362 -2.19 0.37 13.50
N THR A 363 -1.75 -0.34 12.47
CA THR A 363 -2.35 -1.62 12.06
C THR A 363 -2.25 -2.68 13.16
N THR A 364 -1.12 -2.71 13.88
CA THR A 364 -0.93 -3.60 15.03
C THR A 364 -1.84 -3.22 16.19
N TRP A 365 -1.97 -1.92 16.45
CA TRP A 365 -2.92 -1.40 17.41
C TRP A 365 -4.37 -1.71 17.04
N ASP A 366 -4.73 -1.65 15.76
CA ASP A 366 -6.07 -1.97 15.29
C ASP A 366 -6.43 -3.44 15.55
N LEU A 367 -5.53 -4.36 15.24
CA LEU A 367 -5.76 -5.78 15.54
C LEU A 367 -5.89 -6.04 17.05
N ARG A 368 -5.16 -5.27 17.87
CA ARG A 368 -5.33 -5.29 19.33
C ARG A 368 -6.68 -4.72 19.74
N ARG A 369 -7.06 -3.53 19.27
CA ARG A 369 -8.28 -2.82 19.71
C ARG A 369 -9.55 -3.58 19.35
N VAL A 370 -9.56 -4.30 18.22
CA VAL A 370 -10.71 -5.12 17.80
C VAL A 370 -10.64 -6.57 18.33
N GLY A 371 -9.76 -6.84 19.29
CA GLY A 371 -9.68 -8.12 20.00
C GLY A 371 -9.24 -9.31 19.16
N ARG A 372 -8.54 -9.07 18.04
CA ARG A 372 -8.05 -10.12 17.13
C ARG A 372 -6.63 -10.58 17.41
N ALA A 373 -5.85 -9.76 18.10
CA ALA A 373 -4.51 -10.10 18.53
C ALA A 373 -4.23 -9.52 19.92
N GLU A 374 -3.55 -10.28 20.77
CA GLU A 374 -3.00 -9.77 22.01
C GLU A 374 -1.52 -9.41 21.76
N VAL A 375 -1.24 -8.11 21.75
CA VAL A 375 0.09 -7.59 21.42
C VAL A 375 0.42 -6.43 22.35
N ASP A 376 1.63 -6.44 22.91
CA ASP A 376 2.20 -5.27 23.58
C ASP A 376 2.63 -4.24 22.53
N LEU A 377 2.00 -3.07 22.52
CA LEU A 377 2.24 -2.06 21.48
C LEU A 377 3.63 -1.45 21.57
N ALA A 378 4.22 -1.32 22.76
CA ALA A 378 5.56 -0.77 22.90
C ALA A 378 6.58 -1.76 22.32
N LYS A 379 6.44 -3.05 22.65
CA LYS A 379 7.31 -4.10 22.09
C LYS A 379 7.11 -4.24 20.58
N ALA A 380 5.87 -4.24 20.10
CA ALA A 380 5.60 -4.33 18.66
C ALA A 380 6.14 -3.12 17.90
N SER A 381 5.96 -1.91 18.44
CA SER A 381 6.53 -0.67 17.90
C SER A 381 8.06 -0.77 17.78
N LEU A 382 8.74 -1.24 18.83
CA LEU A 382 10.19 -1.47 18.80
C LEU A 382 10.60 -2.52 17.75
N VAL A 383 9.89 -3.65 17.67
CA VAL A 383 10.17 -4.69 16.67
C VAL A 383 9.97 -4.17 15.25
N ILE A 384 8.91 -3.40 15.01
CA ILE A 384 8.63 -2.77 13.70
C ILE A 384 9.74 -1.78 13.36
N LEU A 385 10.21 -0.99 14.33
CA LEU A 385 11.32 -0.04 14.13
C LEU A 385 12.61 -0.78 13.76
N VAL A 386 12.97 -1.82 14.50
CA VAL A 386 14.14 -2.66 14.22
C VAL A 386 14.02 -3.29 12.83
N ALA A 387 12.84 -3.79 12.45
CA ALA A 387 12.60 -4.33 11.12
C ALA A 387 12.75 -3.26 10.02
N HIS A 388 12.24 -2.04 10.23
CA HIS A 388 12.42 -0.93 9.28
C HIS A 388 13.89 -0.61 9.04
N LEU A 389 14.72 -0.68 10.08
CA LEU A 389 16.15 -0.38 10.03
C LEU A 389 16.99 -1.54 9.49
N ALA A 390 16.66 -2.78 9.84
CA ALA A 390 17.48 -3.96 9.52
C ALA A 390 17.07 -4.68 8.23
N LEU A 391 15.79 -4.62 7.88
CA LEU A 391 15.23 -5.27 6.68
C LEU A 391 14.86 -4.27 5.60
N GLY A 392 14.78 -2.98 5.96
CA GLY A 392 14.24 -1.92 5.14
C GLY A 392 12.72 -1.74 5.34
N PRO A 393 12.20 -0.51 5.19
CA PRO A 393 10.80 -0.18 5.45
C PRO A 393 9.81 -0.97 4.58
N GLY A 394 10.11 -1.20 3.30
CA GLY A 394 9.22 -1.99 2.41
C GLY A 394 9.07 -3.45 2.84
N ALA A 395 10.17 -4.08 3.27
CA ALA A 395 10.15 -5.45 3.79
C ALA A 395 9.43 -5.53 5.14
N ALA A 396 9.68 -4.57 6.04
CA ALA A 396 8.99 -4.47 7.33
C ALA A 396 7.47 -4.33 7.15
N MET A 397 7.02 -3.48 6.21
CA MET A 397 5.61 -3.38 5.85
C MET A 397 5.06 -4.71 5.35
N SER A 398 5.78 -5.40 4.46
CA SER A 398 5.33 -6.70 3.93
C SER A 398 5.15 -7.73 5.04
N ALA A 399 6.06 -7.76 6.03
CA ALA A 399 5.96 -8.63 7.20
C ALA A 399 4.75 -8.29 8.09
N VAL A 400 4.49 -7.00 8.32
CA VAL A 400 3.30 -6.56 9.07
C VAL A 400 2.02 -6.94 8.35
N TRP A 401 1.96 -6.78 7.02
CA TRP A 401 0.80 -7.17 6.22
C TRP A 401 0.57 -8.68 6.20
N TYR A 402 1.63 -9.47 6.06
CA TYR A 402 1.59 -10.93 6.20
C TYR A 402 0.97 -11.32 7.55
N TRP A 403 1.53 -10.83 8.65
CA TRP A 403 1.06 -11.15 9.99
C TRP A 403 -0.39 -10.71 10.21
N ARG A 404 -0.73 -9.53 9.70
CA ARG A 404 -2.07 -8.97 9.79
C ARG A 404 -3.10 -9.82 9.05
N GLU A 405 -2.80 -10.34 7.86
CA GLU A 405 -3.70 -11.25 7.14
C GLU A 405 -4.00 -12.51 7.93
N ASP A 406 -2.98 -13.13 8.54
CA ASP A 406 -3.15 -14.31 9.38
C ASP A 406 -4.07 -14.01 10.58
N LYS A 407 -3.89 -12.87 11.26
CA LYS A 407 -4.76 -12.47 12.38
C LYS A 407 -6.18 -12.14 11.95
N MET A 408 -6.37 -11.57 10.76
CA MET A 408 -7.71 -11.33 10.21
C MET A 408 -8.39 -12.61 9.74
N ALA A 409 -7.65 -13.67 9.41
CA ALA A 409 -8.20 -14.95 8.97
C ALA A 409 -8.77 -15.80 10.12
N VAL A 410 -8.34 -15.58 11.36
CA VAL A 410 -8.76 -16.38 12.53
C VAL A 410 -10.28 -16.36 12.73
N CYS A 411 -10.92 -17.52 12.72
CA CYS A 411 -12.37 -17.65 12.95
C CYS A 411 -12.71 -18.20 14.34
N PHE A 412 -11.72 -18.53 15.17
CA PHE A 412 -11.93 -19.09 16.50
C PHE A 412 -10.87 -18.61 17.48
N PHE A 413 -11.31 -18.14 18.66
CA PHE A 413 -10.44 -17.69 19.74
C PHE A 413 -10.71 -18.55 20.99
N PRO A 414 -9.89 -19.58 21.24
CA PRO A 414 -10.11 -20.49 22.38
C PRO A 414 -9.96 -19.79 23.74
N ALA A 415 -9.17 -18.72 23.79
CA ALA A 415 -8.75 -18.02 25.01
C ALA A 415 -9.61 -16.79 25.39
N ALA A 416 -10.72 -16.53 24.68
CA ALA A 416 -11.59 -15.40 24.99
C ALA A 416 -12.20 -15.56 26.41
N ARG A 417 -12.23 -14.44 27.16
CA ARG A 417 -12.60 -14.30 28.58
C ARG A 417 -13.47 -15.46 29.11
N LYS A 418 -12.99 -16.17 30.14
CA LYS A 418 -13.90 -16.83 31.08
C LYS A 418 -14.63 -15.69 31.80
N GLU A 419 -15.85 -15.38 31.40
CA GLU A 419 -16.67 -14.47 32.20
C GLU A 419 -16.90 -15.06 33.59
N HIS A 420 -16.96 -14.15 34.55
CA HIS A 420 -17.04 -14.31 35.99
C HIS A 420 -17.77 -15.58 36.45
N LYS A 421 -17.11 -16.34 37.35
CA LYS A 421 -17.85 -17.07 38.36
C LYS A 421 -18.55 -16.04 39.24
N GLU A 422 -19.85 -16.28 39.44
CA GLU A 422 -20.82 -15.53 40.25
C GLU A 422 -20.26 -14.94 41.54
#